data_AF-A0A9R1UPA5-F1
#
_entry.id   AF-A0A9R1UPA5-F1
#
_cell.length_a   1.000
_cell.length_b   1.000
_cell.length_c   1.000
_cell.angle_alpha   90.00
_cell.angle_beta   90.00
_cell.angle_gamma   90.00
#
_symmetry.space_group_name_H-M   'P 1'
#
loop_
_entity.id
_entity.type
_entity.pdbx_description
1 polymer ?
#
loop_
_entity_poly.entity_id
_entity_poly.type
_entity_poly.pdbx_seq_one_letter_code
_entity_poly.pdbx_strand_id
1 'polypeptide(L)'
;MYEALDGIEFARGDPNSTWASVRAAMGHPKPFDLKYVAIGNEDCWLKNYRGMHLEGIFFYAAIQKAYPDIKMISNCDGSNGPLDHLADMYDFHIYTNASTAFVSEYTVTGNDAGSGSLLRALAEAGFLIGVEKNRWMPDAIVFYSSQSYGTPSYWMQHFFKESNGATLLKSTLQSNSSMSLEASAIVYRDTEDDKNYLRLKY
;
A
#
# COMPACT_ATOMS: atom_id res chain seq x y z
N MET A 1 -18.25 16.23 12.35
CA MET A 1 -17.53 17.32 11.64
C MET A 1 -16.44 17.93 12.51
N TYR A 2 -16.76 18.66 13.58
CA TYR A 2 -15.77 19.33 14.45
C TYR A 2 -14.62 18.41 14.87
N GLU A 3 -14.93 17.21 15.38
CA GLU A 3 -13.96 16.20 15.83
C GLU A 3 -12.86 15.83 14.81
N ALA A 4 -13.15 15.93 13.50
CA ALA A 4 -12.16 15.67 12.46
C ALA A 4 -11.19 16.86 12.29
N LEU A 5 -11.69 18.10 12.38
CA LEU A 5 -10.84 19.29 12.42
C LEU A 5 -10.05 19.36 13.72
N ASP A 6 -10.64 18.94 14.85
CA ASP A 6 -9.97 18.83 16.14
C ASP A 6 -8.78 17.84 16.07
N GLY A 7 -8.96 16.69 15.41
CA GLY A 7 -7.89 15.73 15.15
C GLY A 7 -6.78 16.25 14.21
N ILE A 8 -7.14 17.01 13.17
CA ILE A 8 -6.15 17.67 12.30
C ILE A 8 -5.44 18.80 13.06
N GLU A 9 -6.13 19.56 13.90
CA GLU A 9 -5.54 20.59 14.77
C GLU A 9 -4.56 19.95 15.76
N PHE A 10 -4.91 18.84 16.42
CA PHE A 10 -3.97 18.07 17.23
C PHE A 10 -2.70 17.74 16.44
N ALA A 11 -2.84 17.24 15.21
CA ALA A 11 -1.72 16.81 14.39
C ALA A 11 -0.86 17.96 13.81
N ARG A 12 -1.48 19.07 13.39
CA ARG A 12 -0.87 20.12 12.56
C ARG A 12 -0.82 21.51 13.19
N GLY A 13 -1.66 21.78 14.19
CA GLY A 13 -1.83 23.09 14.80
C GLY A 13 -0.59 23.61 15.54
N ASP A 14 -0.60 24.92 15.80
CA ASP A 14 0.37 25.61 16.65
C ASP A 14 0.29 25.09 18.10
N PRO A 15 1.42 24.83 18.79
CA PRO A 15 1.41 24.25 20.13
C PRO A 15 0.71 25.07 21.22
N ASN A 16 0.21 26.27 20.93
CA ASN A 16 -0.62 27.09 21.84
C ASN A 16 -2.14 26.97 21.54
N SER A 17 -2.56 26.23 20.49
CA SER A 17 -3.98 26.01 20.17
C SER A 17 -4.60 24.91 21.05
N THR A 18 -5.93 24.82 21.05
CA THR A 18 -6.72 23.91 21.90
C THR A 18 -6.20 22.47 21.88
N TRP A 19 -6.01 21.90 20.70
CA TRP A 19 -5.66 20.48 20.55
C TRP A 19 -4.16 20.25 20.32
N ALA A 20 -3.47 21.14 19.62
CA ALA A 20 -2.01 21.04 19.47
C ALA A 20 -1.24 21.32 20.77
N SER A 21 -1.83 22.04 21.73
CA SER A 21 -1.26 22.12 23.09
C SER A 21 -1.28 20.77 23.81
N VAL A 22 -2.26 19.90 23.54
CA VAL A 22 -2.26 18.51 24.04
C VAL A 22 -1.13 17.72 23.39
N ARG A 23 -0.94 17.83 22.06
CA ARG A 23 0.21 17.23 21.34
C ARG A 23 1.55 17.70 21.94
N ALA A 24 1.66 18.98 22.26
CA ALA A 24 2.85 19.57 22.89
C ALA A 24 3.07 19.05 24.33
N ALA A 25 2.03 18.98 25.15
CA ALA A 25 2.08 18.47 26.51
C ALA A 25 2.41 16.96 26.57
N MET A 26 2.02 16.20 25.54
CA MET A 26 2.43 14.80 25.32
C MET A 26 3.90 14.65 24.86
N GLY A 27 4.67 15.75 24.80
CA GLY A 27 6.10 15.75 24.48
C GLY A 27 6.43 15.99 23.00
N HIS A 28 5.43 16.25 22.14
CA HIS A 28 5.64 16.46 20.70
C HIS A 28 5.20 17.86 20.24
N PRO A 29 5.91 18.95 20.64
CA PRO A 29 5.50 20.32 20.33
C PRO A 29 5.48 20.65 18.83
N LYS A 30 6.31 20.00 18.02
CA LYS A 30 6.34 20.19 16.56
C LYS A 30 5.09 19.58 15.90
N PRO A 31 4.51 20.20 14.86
CA PRO A 31 3.52 19.56 13.99
C PRO A 31 4.04 18.27 13.33
N PHE A 32 3.13 17.37 12.97
CA PHE A 32 3.42 16.23 12.10
C PHE A 32 3.32 16.60 10.62
N ASP A 33 3.95 15.81 9.75
CA ASP A 33 3.91 15.96 8.29
C ASP A 33 2.64 15.29 7.68
N LEU A 34 1.47 15.65 8.23
CA LEU A 34 0.17 15.16 7.76
C LEU A 34 -0.19 15.84 6.43
N LYS A 35 -0.24 15.06 5.35
CA LYS A 35 -0.51 15.50 3.96
C LYS A 35 -1.82 14.97 3.37
N TYR A 36 -2.40 13.94 4.00
CA TYR A 36 -3.55 13.20 3.49
C TYR A 36 -4.50 12.90 4.64
N VAL A 37 -5.81 13.02 4.40
CA VAL A 37 -6.87 12.63 5.34
C VAL A 37 -7.92 11.83 4.58
N ALA A 38 -8.15 10.59 5.01
CA ALA A 38 -9.29 9.79 4.58
C ALA A 38 -10.53 10.11 5.44
N ILE A 39 -11.72 10.14 4.83
CA ILE A 39 -12.99 10.37 5.52
C ILE A 39 -13.83 9.09 5.47
N GLY A 40 -14.11 8.52 6.65
CA GLY A 40 -14.76 7.22 6.81
C GLY A 40 -13.87 6.04 6.37
N ASN A 41 -14.45 4.85 6.29
CA ASN A 41 -13.79 3.62 5.84
C ASN A 41 -14.84 2.60 5.36
N GLU A 42 -14.76 2.17 4.09
CA GLU A 42 -15.61 1.09 3.53
C GLU A 42 -17.14 1.35 3.63
N ASP A 43 -17.57 2.62 3.76
CA ASP A 43 -18.97 2.99 4.02
C ASP A 43 -19.85 2.98 2.76
N CYS A 44 -19.26 3.17 1.58
CA CYS A 44 -20.01 3.56 0.37
C CYS A 44 -20.97 2.49 -0.19
N TRP A 45 -20.86 1.22 0.23
CA TRP A 45 -21.84 0.17 -0.12
C TRP A 45 -22.99 0.05 0.89
N LEU A 46 -22.96 0.78 2.01
CA LEU A 46 -24.01 0.78 3.00
C LEU A 46 -25.23 1.53 2.44
N LYS A 47 -26.31 0.80 2.14
CA LYS A 47 -27.50 1.29 1.41
C LYS A 47 -28.23 2.52 2.00
N ASN A 48 -27.90 2.90 3.25
CA ASN A 48 -28.46 4.07 3.94
C ASN A 48 -27.42 5.20 4.15
N TYR A 49 -26.14 4.98 3.84
CA TYR A 49 -25.05 5.93 4.08
C TYR A 49 -25.00 7.00 2.98
N ARG A 50 -25.85 8.03 3.11
CA ARG A 50 -25.71 9.28 2.35
C ARG A 50 -24.64 10.21 2.93
N GLY A 51 -23.89 9.76 3.93
CA GLY A 51 -22.84 10.52 4.61
C GLY A 51 -21.84 11.08 3.61
N MET A 52 -21.21 10.23 2.79
CA MET A 52 -20.20 10.69 1.83
C MET A 52 -20.69 11.80 0.89
N HIS A 53 -21.89 11.70 0.34
CA HIS A 53 -22.39 12.67 -0.63
C HIS A 53 -22.58 14.08 -0.03
N LEU A 54 -23.09 14.18 1.20
CA LEU A 54 -23.39 15.47 1.84
C LEU A 54 -22.30 15.86 2.84
N GLU A 55 -22.00 14.99 3.79
CA GLU A 55 -20.97 15.20 4.81
C GLU A 55 -19.58 15.25 4.19
N GLY A 56 -19.27 14.42 3.18
CA GLY A 56 -17.99 14.45 2.48
C GLY A 56 -17.73 15.80 1.78
N ILE A 57 -18.76 16.43 1.21
CA ILE A 57 -18.65 17.81 0.67
C ILE A 57 -18.38 18.82 1.80
N PHE A 58 -19.03 18.68 2.96
CA PHE A 58 -18.76 19.54 4.12
C PHE A 58 -17.36 19.32 4.72
N PHE A 59 -16.89 18.08 4.83
CA PHE A 59 -15.53 17.75 5.27
C PHE A 59 -14.49 18.30 4.29
N TYR A 60 -14.65 18.05 2.98
CA TYR A 60 -13.78 18.59 1.94
C TYR A 60 -13.69 20.11 2.01
N ALA A 61 -14.84 20.81 2.03
CA ALA A 61 -14.88 22.27 2.10
C ALA A 61 -14.31 22.84 3.41
N ALA A 62 -14.46 22.13 4.54
CA ALA A 62 -13.92 22.55 5.82
C ALA A 62 -12.40 22.32 5.94
N ILE A 63 -11.91 21.16 5.51
CA ILE A 63 -10.48 20.83 5.48
C ILE A 63 -9.76 21.74 4.50
N GLN A 64 -10.23 21.87 3.26
CA GLN A 64 -9.60 22.71 2.23
C GLN A 64 -9.58 24.21 2.61
N LYS A 65 -10.51 24.65 3.47
CA LYS A 65 -10.53 26.03 4.00
C LYS A 65 -9.51 26.26 5.13
N ALA A 66 -9.24 25.25 5.96
CA ALA A 66 -8.36 25.37 7.12
C ALA A 66 -6.91 24.94 6.81
N TYR A 67 -6.74 23.92 5.96
CA TYR A 67 -5.49 23.25 5.62
C TYR A 67 -5.46 22.91 4.12
N PRO A 68 -5.36 23.93 3.22
CA PRO A 68 -5.46 23.75 1.77
C PRO A 68 -4.34 22.91 1.12
N ASP A 69 -3.33 22.51 1.90
CA ASP A 69 -2.24 21.62 1.51
C ASP A 69 -2.49 20.14 1.86
N ILE A 70 -3.53 19.84 2.67
CA ILE A 70 -3.95 18.48 2.99
C ILE A 70 -4.96 17.99 1.95
N LYS A 71 -4.66 16.85 1.32
CA LYS A 71 -5.54 16.23 0.33
C LYS A 71 -6.55 15.28 0.97
N MET A 72 -7.79 15.32 0.49
CA MET A 72 -8.84 14.41 0.98
C MET A 72 -8.92 13.13 0.14
N ILE A 73 -8.93 11.99 0.81
CA ILE A 73 -9.17 10.67 0.22
C ILE A 73 -10.62 10.26 0.54
N SER A 74 -11.39 9.94 -0.50
CA SER A 74 -12.72 9.33 -0.36
C SER A 74 -12.60 7.83 -0.09
N ASN A 75 -13.47 7.27 0.78
CA ASN A 75 -13.58 5.81 0.95
C ASN A 75 -14.47 5.11 -0.12
N CYS A 76 -14.97 5.83 -1.12
CA CYS A 76 -15.69 5.26 -2.26
C CYS A 76 -14.75 4.93 -3.43
N ASP A 77 -14.85 3.73 -4.00
CA ASP A 77 -14.15 3.36 -5.24
C ASP A 77 -14.58 4.24 -6.43
N GLY A 78 -13.62 4.99 -7.00
CA GLY A 78 -13.78 5.81 -8.21
C GLY A 78 -13.27 5.15 -9.49
N SER A 79 -12.85 3.88 -9.47
CA SER A 79 -12.27 3.20 -10.65
C SER A 79 -13.30 2.92 -11.76
N ASN A 80 -14.57 2.78 -11.39
CA ASN A 80 -15.67 2.41 -12.30
C ASN A 80 -16.49 3.62 -12.81
N GLY A 81 -16.17 4.84 -12.36
CA GLY A 81 -16.88 6.07 -12.74
C GLY A 81 -16.51 7.26 -11.83
N PRO A 82 -16.84 8.50 -12.24
CA PRO A 82 -16.59 9.67 -11.40
C PRO A 82 -17.36 9.57 -10.08
N LEU A 83 -16.72 10.00 -8.99
CA LEU A 83 -17.38 10.14 -7.70
C LEU A 83 -18.52 11.16 -7.78
N ASP A 84 -19.55 10.96 -6.96
CA ASP A 84 -20.71 11.84 -6.83
C ASP A 84 -20.47 13.04 -5.89
N HIS A 85 -19.28 13.15 -5.31
CA HIS A 85 -18.85 14.14 -4.34
C HIS A 85 -17.39 14.57 -4.60
N LEU A 86 -16.93 15.63 -3.90
CA LEU A 86 -15.58 16.18 -4.06
C LEU A 86 -14.54 15.44 -3.20
N ALA A 87 -13.44 15.02 -3.81
CA ALA A 87 -12.22 14.54 -3.15
C ALA A 87 -11.01 14.72 -4.11
N ASP A 88 -9.79 14.75 -3.58
CA ASP A 88 -8.55 14.75 -4.39
C ASP A 88 -8.23 13.35 -4.95
N MET A 89 -8.60 12.33 -4.18
CA MET A 89 -8.22 10.93 -4.37
C MET A 89 -9.36 10.02 -3.89
N TYR A 90 -9.33 8.77 -4.31
CA TYR A 90 -10.21 7.72 -3.82
C TYR A 90 -9.42 6.51 -3.35
N ASP A 91 -9.97 5.83 -2.35
CA ASP A 91 -9.54 4.52 -1.88
C ASP A 91 -10.34 3.42 -2.60
N PHE A 92 -9.74 2.25 -2.83
CA PHE A 92 -10.40 1.14 -3.50
C PHE A 92 -9.82 -0.20 -3.01
N HIS A 93 -10.69 -1.07 -2.51
CA HIS A 93 -10.27 -2.33 -1.87
C HIS A 93 -10.60 -3.54 -2.76
N ILE A 94 -9.57 -4.27 -3.20
CA ILE A 94 -9.71 -5.47 -4.05
C ILE A 94 -9.38 -6.72 -3.24
N TYR A 95 -10.38 -7.30 -2.58
CA TYR A 95 -10.27 -8.60 -1.93
C TYR A 95 -10.54 -9.73 -2.94
N THR A 96 -9.47 -10.34 -3.46
CA THR A 96 -9.53 -11.35 -4.52
C THR A 96 -8.88 -12.68 -4.08
N ASN A 97 -8.87 -13.70 -4.93
CA ASN A 97 -8.30 -15.02 -4.62
C ASN A 97 -7.01 -15.27 -5.42
N ALA A 98 -6.09 -16.13 -4.96
CA ALA A 98 -4.81 -16.37 -5.63
C ALA A 98 -4.89 -17.03 -7.04
N SER A 99 -6.06 -17.50 -7.48
CA SER A 99 -6.30 -17.91 -8.88
C SER A 99 -6.84 -16.78 -9.77
N THR A 100 -7.21 -15.63 -9.19
CA THR A 100 -7.57 -14.38 -9.92
C THR A 100 -6.58 -13.23 -9.67
N ALA A 101 -5.85 -13.25 -8.55
CA ALA A 101 -4.54 -12.62 -8.36
C ALA A 101 -3.46 -13.69 -8.64
N PHE A 102 -3.27 -13.92 -9.94
CA PHE A 102 -2.52 -15.01 -10.58
C PHE A 102 -1.20 -15.44 -9.90
N VAL A 103 -1.13 -16.70 -9.45
CA VAL A 103 0.13 -17.43 -9.19
C VAL A 103 0.01 -18.85 -9.75
N SER A 104 0.97 -19.26 -10.59
CA SER A 104 1.06 -20.62 -11.15
C SER A 104 2.00 -21.52 -10.36
N GLU A 105 1.97 -22.83 -10.65
CA GLU A 105 2.72 -23.87 -9.93
C GLU A 105 4.26 -23.67 -9.96
N TYR A 106 4.91 -24.14 -8.88
CA TYR A 106 6.35 -24.08 -8.58
C TYR A 106 6.78 -25.46 -7.98
N THR A 107 7.90 -25.56 -7.25
CA THR A 107 8.52 -26.80 -6.72
C THR A 107 9.48 -27.53 -7.68
N VAL A 108 10.44 -28.27 -7.12
CA VAL A 108 11.59 -28.84 -7.85
C VAL A 108 11.69 -30.36 -7.64
N THR A 109 11.82 -31.11 -8.74
CA THR A 109 11.99 -32.56 -8.76
C THR A 109 13.33 -32.97 -9.40
N GLY A 110 13.91 -34.11 -9.00
CA GLY A 110 15.21 -34.55 -9.52
C GLY A 110 15.90 -35.64 -8.68
N ASN A 111 17.02 -36.17 -9.19
CA ASN A 111 17.85 -37.22 -8.56
C ASN A 111 18.59 -36.75 -7.29
N ASP A 112 18.49 -35.47 -6.95
CA ASP A 112 19.13 -34.77 -5.84
C ASP A 112 18.19 -34.58 -4.63
N ALA A 113 16.98 -35.14 -4.69
CA ALA A 113 15.99 -35.08 -3.61
C ALA A 113 16.53 -35.66 -2.29
N GLY A 114 16.38 -34.90 -1.20
CA GLY A 114 16.89 -35.26 0.14
C GLY A 114 18.23 -34.61 0.53
N SER A 115 18.82 -33.75 -0.32
CA SER A 115 20.16 -33.16 -0.10
C SER A 115 20.22 -31.78 0.56
N GLY A 116 19.11 -31.02 0.62
CA GLY A 116 19.02 -29.76 1.37
C GLY A 116 19.81 -28.56 0.82
N SER A 117 19.90 -28.39 -0.51
CA SER A 117 20.62 -27.27 -1.12
C SER A 117 19.89 -25.91 -1.03
N LEU A 118 20.66 -24.83 -0.90
CA LEU A 118 20.17 -23.43 -0.98
C LEU A 118 19.33 -23.18 -2.25
N LEU A 119 19.68 -23.86 -3.35
CA LEU A 119 19.05 -23.70 -4.65
C LEU A 119 17.58 -24.19 -4.66
N ARG A 120 17.26 -25.23 -3.87
CA ARG A 120 15.89 -25.76 -3.75
C ARG A 120 15.02 -24.92 -2.81
N ALA A 121 15.59 -24.45 -1.69
CA ALA A 121 14.88 -23.61 -0.73
C ALA A 121 14.38 -22.29 -1.35
N LEU A 122 15.18 -21.67 -2.24
CA LEU A 122 14.77 -20.49 -3.00
C LEU A 122 13.55 -20.78 -3.90
N ALA A 123 13.52 -21.96 -4.52
CA ALA A 123 12.47 -22.42 -5.43
C ALA A 123 11.21 -22.98 -4.72
N GLU A 124 11.27 -23.21 -3.41
CA GLU A 124 10.13 -23.64 -2.56
C GLU A 124 9.53 -22.47 -1.75
N ALA A 125 10.24 -21.36 -1.59
CA ALA A 125 9.66 -20.10 -1.10
C ALA A 125 8.77 -19.39 -2.15
N GLY A 126 9.07 -19.57 -3.44
CA GLY A 126 8.34 -18.95 -4.55
C GLY A 126 6.91 -19.48 -4.81
N PHE A 127 6.61 -20.74 -4.45
CA PHE A 127 5.24 -21.44 -4.59
C PHE A 127 4.43 -20.53 -3.54
N LEU A 128 4.95 -20.34 -2.31
CA LEU A 128 4.12 -20.10 -1.11
C LEU A 128 3.31 -18.80 -1.12
N ILE A 129 3.74 -17.79 -1.88
CA ILE A 129 3.00 -16.54 -2.15
C ILE A 129 1.60 -16.84 -2.73
N GLY A 130 1.46 -17.90 -3.54
CA GLY A 130 0.19 -18.30 -4.16
C GLY A 130 -0.80 -19.04 -3.26
N VAL A 131 -0.48 -19.27 -1.97
CA VAL A 131 -1.26 -20.13 -1.07
C VAL A 131 -1.93 -19.37 0.08
N GLU A 132 -1.52 -18.13 0.37
CA GLU A 132 -2.03 -17.31 1.50
C GLU A 132 -3.46 -16.78 1.27
N LYS A 133 -4.47 -17.65 1.15
CA LYS A 133 -5.87 -17.25 0.90
C LYS A 133 -6.87 -18.00 1.77
N ASN A 134 -7.30 -17.35 2.86
CA ASN A 134 -8.71 -17.12 3.23
C ASN A 134 -8.82 -16.40 4.59
N ARG A 135 -9.49 -15.22 4.63
CA ARG A 135 -10.01 -14.47 5.81
C ARG A 135 -9.01 -13.61 6.62
N TRP A 136 -9.00 -12.30 6.35
CA TRP A 136 -8.29 -11.20 7.05
C TRP A 136 -6.81 -11.47 7.41
N MET A 137 -6.17 -12.35 6.66
CA MET A 137 -4.73 -12.66 6.65
C MET A 137 -4.41 -13.07 5.20
N PRO A 138 -3.19 -12.84 4.68
CA PRO A 138 -1.93 -12.67 5.40
C PRO A 138 -1.64 -11.26 5.90
N ASP A 139 -1.05 -11.19 7.10
CA ASP A 139 -0.27 -10.02 7.51
C ASP A 139 1.08 -10.00 6.78
N ALA A 140 1.65 -8.81 6.56
CA ALA A 140 3.03 -8.69 6.09
C ALA A 140 4.03 -9.22 7.13
N ILE A 141 3.78 -8.99 8.43
CA ILE A 141 4.67 -9.40 9.51
C ILE A 141 3.85 -10.19 10.53
N VAL A 142 4.21 -11.45 10.74
CA VAL A 142 3.64 -12.31 11.79
C VAL A 142 4.57 -12.29 13.00
N PHE A 143 4.01 -12.31 14.20
CA PHE A 143 4.79 -12.24 15.44
C PHE A 143 4.18 -13.08 16.57
N TYR A 144 5.02 -13.38 17.54
CA TYR A 144 4.66 -13.96 18.84
C TYR A 144 5.54 -13.31 19.94
N SER A 145 5.36 -13.71 21.20
CA SER A 145 5.92 -13.00 22.37
C SER A 145 7.45 -12.85 22.44
N SER A 146 8.19 -13.51 21.55
CA SER A 146 9.66 -13.48 21.51
C SER A 146 10.28 -13.23 20.13
N GLN A 147 9.51 -13.27 19.04
CA GLN A 147 10.04 -13.14 17.66
C GLN A 147 8.99 -12.57 16.70
N SER A 148 9.45 -12.00 15.58
CA SER A 148 8.63 -11.65 14.42
C SER A 148 9.32 -12.08 13.12
N TYR A 149 8.54 -12.32 12.07
CA TYR A 149 9.03 -12.72 10.76
C TYR A 149 8.14 -12.15 9.64
N GLY A 150 8.77 -11.73 8.54
CA GLY A 150 8.06 -11.30 7.34
C GLY A 150 7.54 -12.49 6.54
N THR A 151 6.28 -12.45 6.12
CA THR A 151 5.69 -13.42 5.18
C THR A 151 6.32 -13.28 3.78
N PRO A 152 6.17 -14.27 2.88
CA PRO A 152 6.60 -14.12 1.49
C PRO A 152 6.03 -12.85 0.83
N SER A 153 4.79 -12.49 1.19
CA SER A 153 4.12 -11.24 0.82
C SER A 153 4.89 -9.98 1.26
N TYR A 154 5.47 -9.93 2.46
CA TYR A 154 6.37 -8.85 2.89
C TYR A 154 7.66 -8.79 2.08
N TRP A 155 8.28 -9.93 1.78
CA TRP A 155 9.53 -9.95 1.01
C TRP A 155 9.33 -9.50 -0.43
N MET A 156 8.17 -9.79 -1.03
CA MET A 156 7.76 -9.20 -2.31
C MET A 156 7.61 -7.68 -2.23
N GLN A 157 6.91 -7.14 -1.23
CA GLN A 157 6.82 -5.69 -1.02
C GLN A 157 8.21 -5.06 -0.81
N HIS A 158 9.09 -5.70 -0.04
CA HIS A 158 10.46 -5.26 0.18
C HIS A 158 11.29 -5.23 -1.12
N PHE A 159 11.13 -6.23 -1.99
CA PHE A 159 11.80 -6.30 -3.29
C PHE A 159 11.26 -5.27 -4.30
N PHE A 160 9.99 -4.87 -4.18
CA PHE A 160 9.35 -3.87 -5.03
C PHE A 160 9.38 -2.43 -4.48
N LYS A 161 9.86 -2.18 -3.26
CA LYS A 161 10.00 -0.82 -2.67
C LYS A 161 10.74 0.17 -3.58
N GLU A 162 11.82 -0.29 -4.22
CA GLU A 162 12.66 0.51 -5.14
C GLU A 162 12.03 0.73 -6.52
N SER A 163 10.88 0.10 -6.82
CA SER A 163 10.10 0.44 -8.02
C SER A 163 9.28 1.73 -7.83
N ASN A 164 9.17 2.27 -6.61
CA ASN A 164 8.44 3.51 -6.36
C ASN A 164 9.17 4.70 -6.99
N GLY A 165 8.48 5.48 -7.84
CA GLY A 165 9.08 6.55 -8.64
C GLY A 165 9.96 6.08 -9.82
N ALA A 166 10.11 4.76 -10.03
CA ALA A 166 10.92 4.23 -11.14
C ALA A 166 10.17 4.28 -12.48
N THR A 167 10.90 4.51 -13.57
CA THR A 167 10.36 4.46 -14.93
C THR A 167 10.38 3.03 -15.46
N LEU A 168 9.22 2.47 -15.77
CA LEU A 168 9.10 1.19 -16.47
C LEU A 168 9.55 1.34 -17.93
N LEU A 169 10.54 0.55 -18.34
CA LEU A 169 10.95 0.43 -19.73
C LEU A 169 10.13 -0.64 -20.44
N LYS A 170 9.76 -0.38 -21.70
CA LYS A 170 9.10 -1.37 -22.56
C LYS A 170 10.12 -2.41 -23.04
N SER A 171 10.31 -3.47 -22.26
CA SER A 171 11.08 -4.66 -22.63
C SER A 171 10.28 -5.63 -23.51
N THR A 172 10.97 -6.58 -24.14
CA THR A 172 10.36 -7.76 -24.77
C THR A 172 11.34 -8.91 -24.62
N LEU A 173 10.96 -9.94 -23.87
CA LEU A 173 11.79 -11.12 -23.68
C LEU A 173 11.58 -12.09 -24.86
N GLN A 174 12.68 -12.58 -25.45
CA GLN A 174 12.64 -13.66 -26.43
C GLN A 174 13.17 -14.92 -25.77
N SER A 175 12.35 -15.98 -25.76
CA SER A 175 12.66 -17.27 -25.15
C SER A 175 12.35 -18.39 -26.13
N ASN A 176 13.24 -19.38 -26.19
CA ASN A 176 13.04 -20.62 -26.96
C ASN A 176 12.45 -21.75 -26.08
N SER A 177 12.03 -21.45 -24.85
CA SER A 177 11.37 -22.39 -23.94
C SER A 177 9.87 -22.47 -24.23
N SER A 178 9.26 -23.63 -23.94
CA SER A 178 7.80 -23.78 -23.88
C SER A 178 7.16 -23.15 -22.63
N MET A 179 7.98 -22.65 -21.69
CA MET A 179 7.52 -21.92 -20.50
C MET A 179 7.46 -20.42 -20.79
N SER A 180 6.32 -19.80 -20.51
CA SER A 180 6.18 -18.34 -20.46
C SER A 180 7.03 -17.77 -19.32
N LEU A 181 7.81 -16.74 -19.62
CA LEU A 181 8.70 -16.09 -18.65
C LEU A 181 8.53 -14.57 -18.78
N GLU A 182 7.96 -13.95 -17.76
CA GLU A 182 7.71 -12.52 -17.71
C GLU A 182 8.88 -11.80 -17.04
N ALA A 183 9.36 -10.70 -17.63
CA ALA A 183 10.48 -9.93 -17.11
C ALA A 183 10.31 -8.43 -17.39
N SER A 184 10.46 -7.64 -16.33
CA SER A 184 10.34 -6.18 -16.38
C SER A 184 11.70 -5.50 -16.21
N ALA A 185 11.89 -4.38 -16.91
CA ALA A 185 13.06 -3.53 -16.77
C ALA A 185 12.62 -2.17 -16.24
N ILE A 186 13.22 -1.70 -15.15
CA ILE A 186 12.98 -0.37 -14.59
C ILE A 186 14.27 0.46 -14.58
N VAL A 187 14.13 1.77 -14.71
CA VAL A 187 15.17 2.74 -14.35
C VAL A 187 14.70 3.48 -13.10
N TYR A 188 15.45 3.38 -12.01
CA TYR A 188 15.25 4.20 -10.82
C TYR A 188 16.42 5.16 -10.63
N ARG A 189 16.20 6.27 -9.93
CA ARG A 189 17.24 7.19 -9.49
C ARG A 189 17.49 6.94 -8.01
N ASP A 190 18.74 6.68 -7.65
CA ASP A 190 19.12 6.50 -6.25
C ASP A 190 19.18 7.85 -5.52
N THR A 191 18.74 7.87 -4.25
CA THR A 191 18.64 9.09 -3.45
C THR A 191 19.86 9.37 -2.57
N GLU A 192 20.78 8.41 -2.43
CA GLU A 192 22.03 8.58 -1.69
C GLU A 192 23.16 9.06 -2.62
N ASP A 193 23.20 8.58 -3.86
CA ASP A 193 24.31 8.83 -4.80
C ASP A 193 23.95 9.60 -6.10
N ASP A 194 22.66 9.93 -6.25
CA ASP A 194 22.03 10.68 -7.35
C ASP A 194 22.12 10.06 -8.77
N LYS A 195 22.56 8.79 -8.89
CA LYS A 195 22.70 8.10 -10.19
C LYS A 195 21.44 7.35 -10.61
N ASN A 196 21.34 7.06 -11.91
CA ASN A 196 20.28 6.24 -12.47
C ASN A 196 20.76 4.79 -12.62
N TYR A 197 19.95 3.85 -12.15
CA TYR A 197 20.23 2.42 -12.16
C TYR A 197 19.19 1.67 -13.00
N LEU A 198 19.67 0.86 -13.96
CA LEU A 198 18.84 -0.11 -14.68
C LEU A 198 18.71 -1.38 -13.82
N ARG A 199 17.50 -1.74 -13.42
CA ARG A 199 17.22 -2.99 -12.68
C ARG A 199 16.27 -3.87 -13.48
N LEU A 200 16.71 -5.09 -13.78
CA LEU A 200 15.86 -6.15 -14.29
C LEU A 200 15.18 -6.85 -13.09
N LYS A 201 13.88 -7.13 -13.22
CA LYS A 201 13.10 -7.93 -12.27
C LYS A 201 12.40 -9.06 -13.04
N TYR A 202 12.67 -10.28 -12.60
CA TYR A 202 12.31 -11.58 -13.17
C TYR A 202 12.01 -12.55 -12.00
#